data_AF-A0A354GPV0-F1
#
_entry.id   AF-A0A354GPV0-F1
#
_cell.length_a   1.000
_cell.length_b   1.000
_cell.length_c   1.000
_cell.angle_alpha   90.00
_cell.angle_beta   90.00
_cell.angle_gamma   90.00
#
_symmetry.space_group_name_H-M   'P 1'
#
loop_
_entity.id
_entity.type
_entity.pdbx_description
1 polymer ?
#
loop_
_entity_poly.entity_id
_entity_poly.type
_entity_poly.pdbx_seq_one_letter_code
_entity_poly.pdbx_strand_id
1 'polypeptide(L)'
;MKTLLSGPHVILGLKVAVIAVTLLLLASLIALARGKVRLHGRINIVFFVLTGLALFVFEVVIRFLNPDAFDYFNADPVLRNALNVHLCFSVPSALLLPFMLYTGLAHRRTAHLILAFIFGVLWFGTFVTGVFFLPHSAMP
;
A
#
# COMPACT_ATOMS: atom_id res chain seq x y z
N MET A 1 -18.45 13.55 13.05
CA MET A 1 -17.82 13.33 11.74
C MET A 1 -16.38 13.87 11.66
N LYS A 2 -16.06 15.05 12.23
CA LYS A 2 -14.68 15.61 12.27
C LYS A 2 -13.62 14.73 12.95
N THR A 3 -14.01 13.87 13.90
CA THR A 3 -13.07 12.99 14.63
C THR A 3 -12.53 11.82 13.79
N LEU A 4 -13.39 11.20 12.96
CA LEU A 4 -13.04 10.04 12.13
C LEU A 4 -12.13 10.38 10.93
N LEU A 5 -12.17 11.62 10.45
CA LEU A 5 -11.34 12.11 9.33
C LEU A 5 -10.07 12.83 9.80
N SER A 6 -9.70 12.70 11.08
CA SER A 6 -8.43 13.23 11.58
C SER A 6 -7.26 12.40 11.04
N GLY A 7 -6.10 13.04 10.85
CA GLY A 7 -4.89 12.39 10.33
C GLY A 7 -4.55 11.04 10.98
N PRO A 8 -4.54 10.93 12.33
CA PRO A 8 -4.26 9.65 13.00
C PRO A 8 -5.25 8.53 12.67
N HIS A 9 -6.54 8.84 12.56
CA HIS A 9 -7.58 7.86 12.19
C HIS A 9 -7.46 7.44 10.73
N VAL A 10 -7.11 8.38 9.84
CA VAL A 10 -6.83 8.07 8.43
C VAL A 10 -5.62 7.13 8.34
N ILE A 11 -4.54 7.39 9.09
CA ILE A 11 -3.38 6.47 9.13
C ILE A 11 -3.78 5.11 9.69
N LEU A 12 -4.56 5.05 10.77
CA LEU A 12 -5.04 3.78 11.30
C LEU A 12 -5.82 2.98 10.23
N GLY A 13 -6.72 3.64 9.51
CA GLY A 13 -7.45 3.03 8.40
C GLY A 13 -6.51 2.50 7.30
N LEU A 14 -5.51 3.30 6.91
CA LEU A 14 -4.49 2.87 5.94
C LEU A 14 -3.67 1.67 6.42
N LYS A 15 -3.28 1.64 7.70
CA LYS A 15 -2.56 0.49 8.28
C LYS A 15 -3.39 -0.79 8.19
N VAL A 16 -4.67 -0.71 8.59
CA VAL A 16 -5.59 -1.86 8.49
C VAL A 16 -5.73 -2.31 7.04
N ALA A 17 -5.90 -1.37 6.10
CA ALA A 17 -5.97 -1.68 4.68
C ALA A 17 -4.70 -2.38 4.19
N VAL A 18 -3.51 -1.83 4.48
CA VAL A 18 -2.20 -2.38 4.10
C VAL A 18 -1.98 -3.78 4.66
N ILE A 19 -2.35 -4.02 5.93
CA ILE A 19 -2.30 -5.36 6.53
C ILE A 19 -3.21 -6.33 5.77
N ALA A 20 -4.46 -5.94 5.52
CA ALA A 20 -5.42 -6.78 4.81
C ALA A 20 -4.94 -7.15 3.40
N VAL A 21 -4.45 -6.18 2.62
CA VAL A 21 -3.95 -6.45 1.27
C VAL A 21 -2.61 -7.22 1.30
N THR A 22 -1.79 -7.07 2.34
CA THR A 22 -0.58 -7.89 2.53
C THR A 22 -0.94 -9.35 2.79
N LEU A 23 -1.98 -9.63 3.59
CA LEU A 23 -2.47 -10.99 3.80
C LEU A 23 -3.00 -11.61 2.50
N LEU A 24 -3.69 -10.82 1.65
CA LEU A 24 -4.11 -11.27 0.33
C LEU A 24 -2.91 -11.59 -0.57
N LEU A 25 -1.86 -10.75 -0.56
CA LEU A 25 -0.63 -11.01 -1.30
C LEU A 25 0.03 -12.32 -0.85
N LEU A 26 0.14 -12.56 0.46
CA LEU A 26 0.68 -13.81 1.00
C LEU A 26 -0.18 -15.02 0.60
N ALA A 27 -1.51 -14.93 0.69
CA ALA A 27 -2.42 -15.97 0.21
C ALA A 27 -2.25 -16.25 -1.29
N SER A 28 -2.02 -15.22 -2.10
CA SER A 28 -1.74 -15.33 -3.53
C SER A 28 -0.42 -16.08 -3.81
N LEU A 29 0.62 -15.82 -3.02
CA LEU A 29 1.90 -16.53 -3.11
C LEU A 29 1.77 -18.00 -2.69
N ILE A 30 0.99 -18.28 -1.63
CA ILE A 30 0.69 -19.66 -1.20
C ILE A 30 -0.07 -20.41 -2.30
N ALA A 31 -1.04 -19.76 -2.95
CA ALA A 31 -1.75 -20.34 -4.09
C ALA A 31 -0.79 -20.70 -5.24
N LEU A 32 0.17 -19.83 -5.53
CA LEU A 32 1.20 -20.07 -6.54
C LEU A 32 2.13 -21.22 -6.14
N ALA A 33 2.60 -21.27 -4.89
CA ALA A 33 3.44 -22.35 -4.37
C ALA A 33 2.75 -23.72 -4.45
N ARG A 34 1.41 -23.74 -4.36
CA ARG A 34 0.57 -24.94 -4.55
C ARG A 34 0.23 -25.25 -6.01
N GLY A 35 0.85 -24.57 -6.97
CA GLY A 35 0.62 -24.74 -8.41
C GLY A 35 -0.72 -24.17 -8.91
N LYS A 36 -1.50 -23.46 -8.08
CA LYS A 36 -2.82 -22.92 -8.44
C LYS A 36 -2.70 -21.55 -9.12
N VAL A 37 -2.10 -21.52 -10.31
CA VAL A 37 -1.82 -20.28 -11.07
C VAL A 37 -3.08 -19.45 -11.35
N ARG A 38 -4.22 -20.09 -11.65
CA ARG A 38 -5.51 -19.38 -11.85
C ARG A 38 -5.99 -18.68 -10.58
N LEU A 39 -5.77 -19.30 -9.42
CA LEU A 39 -6.16 -18.72 -8.12
C LEU A 39 -5.25 -17.53 -7.78
N HIS A 40 -3.94 -17.67 -7.98
CA HIS A 40 -2.97 -16.58 -7.84
C HIS A 40 -3.38 -15.34 -8.66
N GLY A 41 -3.73 -15.53 -9.94
CA GLY A 41 -4.21 -14.44 -10.79
C GLY A 41 -5.48 -13.77 -10.25
N ARG A 42 -6.48 -14.55 -9.80
CA ARG A 42 -7.73 -14.01 -9.23
C ARG A 42 -7.49 -13.21 -7.96
N ILE A 43 -6.67 -13.73 -7.03
CA ILE A 43 -6.34 -13.04 -5.78
C ILE A 43 -5.58 -11.74 -6.09
N ASN A 44 -4.63 -11.77 -7.03
CA ASN A 44 -3.87 -10.58 -7.42
C ASN A 44 -4.73 -9.49 -8.07
N ILE A 45 -5.78 -9.86 -8.80
CA ILE A 45 -6.76 -8.87 -9.31
C ILE A 45 -7.50 -8.21 -8.14
N VAL A 46 -7.96 -9.00 -7.16
CA VAL A 46 -8.62 -8.45 -5.95
C VAL A 46 -7.67 -7.54 -5.17
N PHE A 47 -6.43 -7.99 -4.96
CA PHE A 47 -5.36 -7.21 -4.33
C PHE A 47 -5.11 -5.88 -5.07
N PHE A 48 -5.00 -5.91 -6.40
CA PHE A 48 -4.82 -4.72 -7.22
C PHE A 48 -5.99 -3.75 -7.08
N VAL A 49 -7.23 -4.24 -7.21
CA VAL A 49 -8.44 -3.40 -7.11
C VAL A 49 -8.56 -2.78 -5.72
N LEU A 50 -8.36 -3.55 -4.65
CA LEU A 50 -8.43 -3.04 -3.28
C LEU A 50 -7.33 -2.01 -3.01
N THR A 51 -6.11 -2.24 -3.50
CA THR A 51 -5.00 -1.30 -3.33
C THR A 51 -5.26 0.00 -4.10
N GLY A 52 -5.70 -0.10 -5.35
CA GLY A 52 -6.08 1.07 -6.16
C GLY A 52 -7.23 1.86 -5.55
N LEU A 53 -8.26 1.17 -5.03
CA LEU A 53 -9.36 1.81 -4.32
C LEU A 53 -8.89 2.51 -3.05
N ALA A 54 -8.00 1.88 -2.27
CA ALA A 54 -7.43 2.50 -1.07
C ALA A 54 -6.65 3.78 -1.41
N LEU A 55 -5.83 3.77 -2.47
CA LEU A 55 -5.12 4.95 -2.95
C LEU A 55 -6.08 6.05 -3.42
N PHE A 56 -7.13 5.68 -4.16
CA PHE A 56 -8.14 6.63 -4.61
C PHE A 56 -8.91 7.27 -3.44
N VAL A 57 -9.37 6.46 -2.48
CA VAL A 57 -10.06 6.96 -1.28
C VAL A 57 -9.14 7.86 -0.47
N PHE A 58 -7.86 7.49 -0.32
CA PHE A 58 -6.87 8.31 0.36
C PHE A 58 -6.70 9.68 -0.32
N GLU A 59 -6.53 9.68 -1.64
CA GLU A 59 -6.43 10.91 -2.44
C GLU A 59 -7.66 11.82 -2.27
N VAL A 60 -8.86 11.22 -2.28
CA VAL A 60 -10.10 11.97 -2.05
C VAL A 60 -10.12 12.60 -0.65
N VAL A 61 -9.71 11.85 0.37
CA VAL A 61 -9.65 12.35 1.75
C VAL A 61 -8.71 13.54 1.86
N ILE A 62 -7.48 13.43 1.34
CA ILE A 62 -6.45 14.47 1.51
C ILE A 62 -6.64 15.67 0.59
N ARG A 63 -7.34 15.55 -0.53
CA ARG A 63 -7.54 16.70 -1.43
C ARG A 63 -8.87 17.41 -1.22
N PHE A 64 -9.91 16.69 -0.82
CA PHE A 64 -11.27 17.24 -0.82
C PHE A 64 -11.94 17.23 0.55
N LEU A 65 -11.65 16.27 1.43
CA LEU A 65 -12.36 16.15 2.71
C LEU A 65 -11.63 16.79 3.88
N ASN A 66 -10.29 16.65 3.92
CA ASN A 66 -9.47 17.24 4.98
C ASN A 66 -8.04 17.51 4.46
N PRO A 67 -7.82 18.63 3.74
CA PRO A 67 -6.52 19.01 3.21
C PRO A 67 -5.42 19.13 4.27
N ASP A 68 -5.80 19.59 5.45
CA ASP A 68 -4.89 19.86 6.56
C ASP A 68 -4.71 18.63 7.47
N ALA A 69 -5.30 17.47 7.11
CA ALA A 69 -5.25 16.24 7.90
C ALA A 69 -3.84 15.82 8.29
N PHE A 70 -2.85 16.20 7.48
CA PHE A 70 -1.46 15.78 7.59
C PHE A 70 -0.48 16.92 7.87
N ASP A 71 -0.96 18.13 8.19
CA ASP A 71 -0.09 19.28 8.46
C ASP A 71 0.82 19.08 9.68
N TYR A 72 0.40 18.25 10.63
CA TYR A 72 1.24 17.89 11.78
C TYR A 72 2.55 17.18 11.39
N PHE A 73 2.62 16.56 10.21
CA PHE A 73 3.89 16.05 9.67
C PHE A 73 4.88 17.17 9.35
N ASN A 74 4.41 18.38 9.03
CA ASN A 74 5.29 19.51 8.76
C ASN A 74 5.77 20.20 10.04
N ALA A 75 5.05 20.01 11.16
CA ALA A 75 5.39 20.55 12.46
C ALA A 75 6.50 19.73 13.18
N ASP A 76 6.69 18.46 12.81
CA ASP A 76 7.69 17.58 13.40
C ASP A 76 8.64 17.02 12.32
N PRO A 77 9.93 17.42 12.32
CA PRO A 77 10.90 16.96 11.31
C PRO A 77 11.16 15.45 11.37
N VAL A 78 11.00 14.80 12.53
CA VAL A 78 11.16 13.35 12.68
C VAL A 78 10.03 12.62 11.98
N LEU A 79 8.79 13.07 12.20
CA LEU A 79 7.61 12.51 11.50
C LEU A 79 7.68 12.76 10.00
N ARG A 80 8.11 13.96 9.58
CA ARG A 80 8.30 14.26 8.15
C ARG A 80 9.30 13.31 7.51
N ASN A 81 10.41 13.04 8.19
CA ASN A 81 11.43 12.13 7.69
C ASN A 81 10.89 10.69 7.60
N ALA A 82 10.16 10.21 8.60
CA ALA A 82 9.52 8.89 8.57
C ALA A 82 8.53 8.75 7.39
N LEU A 83 7.74 9.80 7.11
CA LEU A 83 6.86 9.85 5.95
C LEU A 83 7.64 9.80 4.63
N ASN A 84 8.70 10.60 4.50
CA ASN A 84 9.54 10.60 3.29
C ASN A 84 10.15 9.22 3.03
N VAL A 85 10.69 8.58 4.06
CA VAL A 85 11.23 7.21 3.97
C VAL A 85 10.14 6.24 3.50
N HIS A 86 8.93 6.32 4.07
CA HIS A 86 7.80 5.50 3.63
C HIS A 86 7.47 5.71 2.14
N LEU A 87 7.41 6.98 1.70
CA LEU A 87 7.09 7.34 0.32
C LEU A 87 8.12 6.83 -0.69
N CYS A 88 9.40 6.73 -0.31
CA CYS A 88 10.44 6.12 -1.15
C CYS A 88 10.16 4.64 -1.49
N PHE A 89 9.37 3.95 -0.67
CA PHE A 89 8.95 2.57 -0.95
C PHE A 89 7.55 2.50 -1.56
N SER A 90 6.60 3.26 -1.03
CA SER A 90 5.18 3.12 -1.37
C SER A 90 4.85 3.69 -2.76
N VAL A 91 5.46 4.81 -3.15
CA VAL A 91 5.21 5.41 -4.48
C VAL A 91 5.72 4.49 -5.59
N PRO A 92 6.98 3.99 -5.56
CA PRO A 92 7.44 3.03 -6.55
C PRO A 92 6.63 1.71 -6.53
N SER A 93 6.23 1.22 -5.35
CA SER A 93 5.37 0.02 -5.24
C SER A 93 4.04 0.21 -5.97
N ALA A 94 3.36 1.34 -5.74
CA ALA A 94 2.08 1.65 -6.35
C ALA A 94 2.20 1.77 -7.88
N LEU A 95 3.28 2.38 -8.37
CA LEU A 95 3.55 2.49 -9.81
C LEU A 95 3.80 1.13 -10.47
N LEU A 96 4.41 0.17 -9.77
CA LEU A 96 4.67 -1.18 -10.32
C LEU A 96 3.41 -2.04 -10.49
N LEU A 97 2.37 -1.82 -9.68
CA LEU A 97 1.12 -2.59 -9.72
C LEU A 97 0.49 -2.70 -11.13
N PRO A 98 0.26 -1.61 -11.87
CA PRO A 98 -0.33 -1.70 -13.22
C PRO A 98 0.59 -2.46 -14.20
N PHE A 99 1.91 -2.33 -14.10
CA PHE A 99 2.84 -3.09 -14.93
C PHE A 99 2.83 -4.59 -14.59
N MET A 100 2.73 -4.93 -13.31
CA MET A 100 2.59 -6.32 -12.86
C MET A 100 1.27 -6.94 -13.34
N LEU A 101 0.17 -6.20 -13.24
CA LEU A 101 -1.13 -6.65 -13.76
C LEU A 101 -1.06 -6.88 -15.26
N TYR A 102 -0.55 -5.91 -16.02
CA TYR A 102 -0.39 -6.01 -17.46
C TYR A 102 0.48 -7.20 -17.87
N THR A 103 1.67 -7.35 -17.29
CA THR A 103 2.59 -8.45 -17.62
C THR A 103 2.04 -9.82 -17.22
N GLY A 104 1.27 -9.89 -16.12
CA GLY A 104 0.58 -11.11 -15.68
C GLY A 104 -0.53 -11.53 -16.64
N LEU A 105 -1.35 -10.57 -17.10
CA LEU A 105 -2.43 -10.82 -18.08
C LEU A 105 -1.88 -11.11 -19.48
N ALA A 106 -0.77 -10.48 -19.87
CA ALA A 106 -0.10 -10.71 -21.14
C ALA A 106 0.79 -11.97 -21.17
N HIS A 107 0.79 -12.77 -20.09
CA HIS A 107 1.60 -13.99 -19.95
C HIS A 107 3.11 -13.79 -20.16
N ARG A 108 3.64 -12.58 -19.91
CA ARG A 108 5.06 -12.25 -20.04
C ARG A 108 5.83 -12.67 -18.79
N ARG A 109 6.06 -13.98 -18.63
CA ARG A 109 6.59 -14.60 -17.39
C ARG A 109 7.88 -13.94 -16.88
N THR A 110 8.90 -13.79 -17.71
CA THR A 110 10.21 -13.25 -17.27
C THR A 110 10.06 -11.82 -16.74
N ALA A 111 9.37 -10.96 -17.49
CA ALA A 111 9.10 -9.58 -17.06
C ALA A 111 8.29 -9.55 -15.76
N HIS A 112 7.24 -10.38 -15.67
CA HIS A 112 6.41 -10.46 -14.47
C HIS A 112 7.20 -10.88 -13.23
N LEU A 113 8.11 -11.85 -13.35
CA LEU A 113 8.96 -12.30 -12.23
C LEU A 113 9.95 -11.22 -11.77
N ILE A 114 10.56 -10.50 -12.70
CA ILE A 114 11.45 -9.37 -12.38
C ILE A 114 10.67 -8.29 -11.63
N LEU A 115 9.52 -7.89 -12.16
CA LEU A 115 8.65 -6.89 -11.52
C LEU A 115 8.15 -7.37 -10.16
N ALA A 116 7.76 -8.64 -10.03
CA ALA A 116 7.31 -9.22 -8.77
C ALA A 116 8.40 -9.23 -7.69
N PHE A 117 9.65 -9.49 -8.06
CA PHE A 117 10.78 -9.41 -7.14
C PHE A 117 11.01 -7.98 -6.66
N ILE A 118 11.11 -7.01 -7.58
CA ILE A 118 11.29 -5.60 -7.25
C ILE A 118 10.13 -5.11 -6.38
N PHE A 119 8.90 -5.44 -6.77
CA PHE A 119 7.70 -5.13 -6.01
C PHE A 119 7.74 -5.75 -4.62
N GLY A 120 8.19 -6.99 -4.46
CA GLY A 120 8.31 -7.64 -3.15
C GLY A 120 9.21 -6.88 -2.18
N VAL A 121 10.37 -6.38 -2.67
CA VAL A 121 11.28 -5.55 -1.87
C VAL A 121 10.64 -4.22 -1.49
N LEU A 122 10.04 -3.52 -2.46
CA LEU A 122 9.42 -2.22 -2.21
C LEU A 122 8.16 -2.34 -1.33
N TRP A 123 7.37 -3.40 -1.51
CA TRP A 123 6.19 -3.69 -0.71
C TRP A 123 6.57 -4.00 0.73
N PHE A 124 7.63 -4.78 0.94
CA PHE A 124 8.14 -5.06 2.29
C PHE A 124 8.55 -3.75 2.99
N GLY A 125 9.29 -2.87 2.30
CA GLY A 125 9.62 -1.54 2.82
C GLY A 125 8.38 -0.69 3.13
N THR A 126 7.39 -0.71 2.24
CA THR A 126 6.09 -0.02 2.41
C THR A 126 5.35 -0.51 3.65
N PHE A 127 5.28 -1.83 3.83
CA PHE A 127 4.63 -2.46 4.97
C PHE A 127 5.34 -2.10 6.27
N VAL A 128 6.67 -2.28 6.33
CA VAL A 128 7.44 -2.04 7.56
C VAL A 128 7.33 -0.57 7.98
N THR A 129 7.63 0.35 7.06
CA THR A 129 7.63 1.79 7.37
C THR A 129 6.21 2.31 7.61
N GLY A 130 5.21 1.84 6.87
CA GLY A 130 3.82 2.29 7.03
C GLY A 130 3.17 1.79 8.31
N VAL A 131 3.36 0.50 8.64
CA VAL A 131 2.70 -0.12 9.81
C VAL A 131 3.41 0.24 11.11
N PHE A 132 4.75 0.25 11.13
CA PHE A 132 5.49 0.39 12.38
C PHE A 132 6.04 1.80 12.62
N PHE A 133 6.33 2.61 11.60
CA PHE A 133 6.98 3.92 11.81
C PHE A 133 6.00 5.11 11.80
N LEU A 134 4.89 5.03 11.09
CA LEU A 134 3.91 6.13 11.07
C LEU A 134 3.01 6.09 12.32
N PRO A 135 2.91 7.16 13.11
CA PRO A 135 2.04 7.20 14.29
C PRO A 135 0.56 7.20 13.89
N HIS A 136 -0.28 6.58 14.70
CA HIS A 136 -1.74 6.53 14.52
C HIS A 136 -2.51 6.91 15.80
N SER A 137 -1.77 7.30 16.84
CA SER A 137 -2.24 7.99 18.02
C SER A 137 -1.65 9.41 17.98
N ALA A 138 -2.43 10.41 18.39
CA ALA A 138 -1.82 11.66 18.83
C ALA A 138 -0.81 11.29 19.93
N MET A 139 0.43 11.77 19.85
CA MET A 139 1.37 11.54 20.95
C MET A 139 0.74 12.03 22.27
N PRO A 140 0.99 11.36 23.41
CA PRO A 140 0.71 11.97 24.71
C PRO A 140 1.46 13.30 24.88
#